data_AF-A0A643IQC0-F1
#
_entry.id   AF-A0A643IQC0-F1
#
_cell.length_a   1.000
_cell.length_b   1.000
_cell.length_c   1.000
_cell.angle_alpha   90.00
_cell.angle_beta   90.00
_cell.angle_gamma   90.00
#
_symmetry.space_group_name_H-M   'P 1'
#
loop_
_entity.id
_entity.type
_entity.pdbx_description
1 polymer ?
#
loop_
_entity_poly.entity_id
_entity_poly.type
_entity_poly.pdbx_seq_one_letter_code
_entity_poly.pdbx_strand_id
1 'polypeptide(L)' 'LIDQLSEQESVEVVCSAFDVARSCYYVHRLRRRRVDARRVALRSQVNQLFSQSRGSAGSRSILGMLREEGVTIGRF' A
#
# COMPACT_ATOMS: atom_id res chain seq x y z
N LEU A 1 14.05 2.81 11.82
CA LEU A 1 14.89 3.96 12.20
C LEU A 1 14.07 5.05 12.90
N ILE A 2 13.15 5.77 12.23
CA ILE A 2 12.32 6.81 12.91
C ILE A 2 11.57 6.25 14.13
N ASP A 3 10.95 5.08 14.03
CA ASP A 3 10.26 4.46 15.18
C ASP A 3 11.18 4.19 16.38
N GLN A 4 12.42 3.73 16.14
CA GLN A 4 13.38 3.41 17.20
C GLN A 4 13.94 4.68 17.86
N LEU A 5 14.20 5.72 17.06
CA LEU A 5 14.72 6.99 17.56
C LEU A 5 13.63 7.77 18.33
N SER A 6 12.36 7.58 17.97
CA SER A 6 11.23 8.19 18.69
C SER A 6 11.01 7.63 20.10
N GLU A 7 11.72 6.57 20.48
CA GLU A 7 11.75 6.07 21.87
C GLU A 7 12.70 6.87 22.76
N GLN A 8 13.65 7.60 22.17
CA GLN A 8 14.69 8.35 22.86
C GLN A 8 14.49 9.87 22.74
N GLU A 9 13.88 10.32 21.64
CA GLU A 9 13.64 11.73 21.32
C GLU A 9 12.20 11.96 20.84
N SER A 10 11.75 13.22 20.84
CA SER A 10 10.40 13.54 20.37
C SER A 10 10.22 13.19 18.88
N VAL A 11 9.03 12.69 18.52
CA VAL A 11 8.66 12.40 17.11
C VAL A 11 8.86 13.63 16.22
N GLU A 12 8.68 14.84 16.75
CA GLU A 12 8.89 16.09 16.04
C GLU A 12 10.36 16.27 15.62
N VAL A 13 11.28 16.17 16.57
CA VAL A 13 12.72 16.29 16.31
C VAL A 13 13.21 15.22 15.35
N VAL A 14 12.79 13.96 15.57
CA VAL A 14 13.18 12.85 14.70
C VAL A 14 12.62 13.05 13.29
N CYS A 15 11.33 13.36 13.14
CA CYS A 15 10.72 13.60 11.83
C CYS A 15 11.41 14.74 11.07
N SER A 16 11.70 15.86 11.74
CA SER A 16 12.42 16.99 11.15
C SER A 16 13.84 16.63 10.72
N ALA A 17 14.57 15.83 11.50
CA ALA A 17 15.92 15.38 11.14
C ALA A 17 15.96 14.51 9.86
N PHE A 18 14.86 13.81 9.55
CA PHE A 18 14.71 13.00 8.34
C PHE A 18 13.95 13.71 7.21
N ASP A 19 13.61 14.99 7.38
CA ASP A 19 12.78 15.76 6.44
C ASP A 19 11.44 15.08 6.11
N VAL A 20 10.82 14.47 7.13
CA VAL A 20 9.52 13.80 7.05
C VAL A 20 8.48 14.63 7.78
N ALA A 21 7.34 14.90 7.15
CA ALA A 21 6.22 15.52 7.86
C ALA A 21 5.65 14.58 8.94
N ARG A 22 5.36 15.11 10.13
CA ARG A 22 4.75 14.32 11.24
C ARG A 22 3.49 13.57 10.82
N SER A 23 2.67 14.17 9.96
CA SER A 23 1.47 13.53 9.41
C SER A 23 1.80 12.27 8.60
N CYS A 24 2.83 12.31 7.76
CA CYS A 24 3.32 11.15 7.02
C CYS A 24 3.79 10.03 7.95
N TYR A 25 4.49 10.38 9.05
CA TYR A 25 4.92 9.41 10.06
C TYR A 25 3.73 8.66 10.68
N TYR A 26 2.74 9.37 11.20
CA TYR A 26 1.58 8.73 11.82
C TYR A 26 0.74 7.91 10.82
N VAL A 27 0.57 8.40 9.59
CA VAL A 27 -0.09 7.63 8.51
C VAL A 27 0.70 6.36 8.19
N HIS A 28 2.02 6.45 8.06
CA HIS A 28 2.88 5.30 7.81
C HIS A 28 2.78 4.27 8.95
N ARG A 29 2.89 4.73 10.20
CA ARG A 29 2.80 3.89 11.40
C ARG A 29 1.46 3.16 11.50
N LEU A 30 0.36 3.86 11.19
CA LEU A 30 -0.98 3.26 11.14
C LEU A 30 -1.07 2.16 10.08
N ARG A 31 -0.53 2.40 8.88
CA ARG A 31 -0.50 1.41 7.79
C ARG A 31 0.40 0.21 8.12
N ARG A 32 1.56 0.44 8.76
CA ARG A 32 2.53 -0.61 9.09
C ARG A 32 2.02 -1.60 10.14
N ARG A 33 1.15 -1.14 11.05
CA ARG A 33 0.57 -1.99 12.10
C ARG A 33 -0.43 -3.02 11.61
N ARG A 34 -0.90 -2.95 10.35
CA ARG A 34 -1.89 -3.89 9.82
C ARG A 34 -1.49 -4.39 8.45
N VAL A 35 -1.13 -5.68 8.37
CA VAL A 35 -1.12 -6.37 7.09
C VAL A 35 -2.58 -6.50 6.65
N ASP A 36 -2.96 -5.70 5.66
CA ASP A 36 -4.26 -5.81 5.03
C ASP A 36 -4.26 -7.03 4.10
N ALA A 37 -4.69 -8.18 4.62
CA ALA A 37 -4.73 -9.44 3.89
C ALA A 37 -5.57 -9.35 2.61
N ARG A 38 -6.66 -8.56 2.63
CA ARG A 38 -7.49 -8.32 1.44
C ARG A 38 -6.70 -7.58 0.36
N ARG A 39 -5.93 -6.57 0.76
CA ARG A 39 -5.05 -5.83 -0.17
C ARG A 39 -3.93 -6.71 -0.74
N VAL A 40 -3.36 -7.60 0.07
CA VAL A 40 -2.33 -8.55 -0.38
C VAL A 40 -2.93 -9.55 -1.39
N ALA A 41 -4.08 -10.13 -1.08
CA ALA A 41 -4.78 -11.05 -1.98
C ALA A 41 -5.15 -10.38 -3.32
N LEU A 42 -5.68 -9.16 -3.26
CA LEU A 42 -6.01 -8.38 -4.46
C LEU A 42 -4.76 -8.09 -5.31
N ARG A 43 -3.63 -7.74 -4.67
CA ARG A 43 -2.36 -7.54 -5.38
C ARG A 43 -1.87 -8.82 -6.06
N SER A 44 -2.07 -9.98 -5.44
CA SER A 44 -1.76 -11.28 -6.04
C SER A 44 -2.60 -11.54 -7.29
N GLN A 45 -3.91 -11.30 -7.24
CA GLN A 45 -4.81 -11.46 -8.39
C GLN A 45 -4.44 -10.52 -9.54
N VAL A 46 -4.15 -9.25 -9.24
CA VAL A 46 -3.66 -8.28 -10.24
C VAL A 46 -2.39 -8.79 -10.92
N ASN A 47 -1.42 -9.29 -10.14
CA ASN A 47 -0.17 -9.82 -10.70
C ASN A 47 -0.42 -11.07 -11.56
N GLN A 48 -1.34 -11.94 -11.15
CA GLN A 48 -1.72 -13.12 -11.93
C GLN A 48 -2.31 -12.74 -13.29
N LEU A 49 -3.29 -11.83 -13.30
CA LEU A 49 -3.91 -11.33 -14.54
C LEU A 49 -2.90 -10.62 -15.45
N PHE A 50 -2.02 -9.81 -14.87
CA PHE A 50 -0.95 -9.15 -15.61
C PHE A 50 -0.01 -10.17 -16.27
N SER A 51 0.43 -11.18 -15.52
CA SER A 51 1.26 -12.26 -16.05
C SER A 51 0.55 -13.09 -17.13
N GLN A 52 -0.73 -13.41 -16.94
CA GLN A 52 -1.55 -14.11 -17.94
C GLN A 52 -1.67 -13.32 -19.25
N SER A 53 -1.77 -11.99 -19.15
CA SER A 53 -1.76 -11.10 -20.31
C SER A 53 -0.38 -10.92 -20.97
N ARG A 54 0.66 -11.57 -20.45
CA ARG A 54 2.08 -11.36 -20.83
C ARG A 54 2.51 -9.90 -20.70
N GLY A 55 1.99 -9.22 -19.67
CA GLY A 55 2.29 -7.83 -19.38
C GLY A 55 1.60 -6.78 -20.27
N SER A 56 0.63 -7.19 -21.10
CA SER A 56 -0.09 -6.27 -22.00
C SER A 56 -1.34 -5.64 -21.38
N ALA A 57 -1.93 -6.25 -20.35
CA ALA A 57 -3.15 -5.76 -19.72
C ALA A 57 -2.85 -4.50 -18.88
N GLY A 58 -3.35 -3.36 -19.36
CA GLY A 58 -3.34 -2.10 -18.62
C GLY A 58 -4.36 -2.10 -17.46
N SER A 59 -4.34 -1.04 -16.65
CA SER A 59 -5.18 -0.89 -15.46
C SER A 59 -6.68 -1.08 -15.74
N ARG A 60 -7.19 -0.52 -16.85
CA ARG A 60 -8.59 -0.67 -17.27
C ARG A 60 -8.94 -2.11 -17.63
N SER A 61 -8.05 -2.82 -18.32
CA SER A 61 -8.24 -4.22 -18.70
C SER A 61 -8.24 -5.13 -17.47
N ILE A 62 -7.28 -4.95 -16.56
CA ILE A 62 -7.23 -5.70 -15.29
C ILE A 62 -8.47 -5.43 -14.44
N LEU A 63 -8.95 -4.18 -14.39
CA LEU A 63 -10.19 -3.86 -13.69
C LEU A 63 -11.41 -4.60 -14.28
N GLY A 64 -11.47 -4.71 -15.61
CA GLY A 64 -12.50 -5.50 -16.30
C GLY A 64 -12.43 -6.97 -15.92
N MET A 65 -11.24 -7.58 -16.04
CA MET A 65 -11.00 -8.98 -15.69
C MET A 65 -11.36 -9.29 -14.23
N LEU A 66 -10.96 -8.42 -13.29
CA LEU A 66 -11.30 -8.61 -11.87
C LEU A 66 -12.82 -8.53 -11.61
N ARG A 67 -13.54 -7.70 -12.38
CA ARG A 67 -15.02 -7.67 -12.28
C ARG A 67 -15.66 -8.93 -12.85
N GLU A 68 -15.12 -9.48 -13.94
CA GLU A 68 -15.55 -10.76 -14.51
C GLU A 68 -15.33 -11.91 -13.52
N GLU A 69 -14.25 -11.85 -12.72
CA GLU A 69 -13.98 -12.78 -11.61
C GLU A 69 -14.84 -12.52 -10.35
N GLY A 70 -15.78 -11.56 -10.40
CA GLY A 70 -16.66 -11.22 -9.28
C GLY A 70 -16.01 -10.40 -8.16
N VAL A 71 -14.79 -9.90 -8.37
CA VAL A 71 -14.07 -9.09 -7.39
C VAL A 71 -14.65 -7.68 -7.37
N THR A 72 -15.28 -7.31 -6.25
CA THR A 72 -15.78 -5.95 -6.05
C THR A 72 -14.62 -5.02 -5.70
N ILE A 73 -14.24 -4.17 -6.65
CA ILE A 73 -13.15 -3.20 -6.53
C ILE A 73 -13.74 -1.79 -6.54
N GLY A 74 -13.47 -1.04 -5.47
CA GLY A 74 -13.85 0.36 -5.36
C GLY A 74 -12.97 1.26 -6.23
N ARG A 75 -13.47 2.46 -6.49
CA ARG A 75 -12.62 3.60 -6.84
C ARG A 75 -12.10 4.08 -5.47
N PHE A 76 -10.79 4.01 -5.23
CA PHE A 76 -10.08 4.36 -3.98
C PHE A 76 -9.88 3.22 -2.97
#